data_AF-A0A662HAE4-F1
#
_entry.id   AF-A0A662HAE4-F1
#
_cell.length_a   1.000
_cell.length_b   1.000
_cell.length_c   1.000
_cell.angle_alpha   90.00
_cell.angle_beta   90.00
_cell.angle_gamma   90.00
#
_symmetry.space_group_name_H-M   'P 1'
#
loop_
_entity.id
_entity.type
_entity.pdbx_description
1 polymer ?
#
loop_
_entity_poly.entity_id
_entity_poly.type
_entity_poly.pdbx_seq_one_letter_code
_entity_poly.pdbx_strand_id
1 'polypeptide(L)'
;MSGPLPSKPLDVIIPPVAVNVEGARVIILEVIRYTRFDGAKRYIVSCQVEWGGYRSPRFQLDVADNAELERKLRVEVSKMQLMVVSGYTTPFQRVR
;
A
#
# COMPACT_ATOMS: atom_id res chain seq x y z
N MET A 1 -7.83 15.71 46.82
CA MET A 1 -7.51 14.42 46.16
C MET A 1 -7.17 14.74 44.72
N SER A 2 -5.89 14.68 44.36
CA SER A 2 -5.42 14.87 42.97
C SER A 2 -5.79 13.63 42.15
N GLY A 3 -6.66 13.80 41.16
CA GLY A 3 -7.00 12.74 40.20
C GLY A 3 -5.77 12.29 39.39
N PRO A 4 -5.84 11.12 38.72
CA PRO A 4 -4.74 10.61 37.92
C PRO A 4 -4.33 11.62 36.84
N LEU A 5 -3.01 11.80 36.67
CA LEU A 5 -2.43 12.65 35.64
C LEU A 5 -2.85 12.15 34.24
N PRO A 6 -3.05 13.06 33.26
CA PRO A 6 -3.45 12.69 31.90
C PRO A 6 -2.44 11.71 31.28
N SER A 7 -2.93 10.57 30.79
CA SER A 7 -2.09 9.61 30.07
C SER A 7 -1.48 10.28 28.85
N LYS A 8 -0.16 10.34 28.78
CA LYS A 8 0.55 10.82 27.59
C LYS A 8 0.10 9.96 26.39
N PRO A 9 -0.38 10.56 25.28
CA PRO A 9 -0.84 9.78 24.14
C PRO A 9 0.31 8.97 23.55
N LEU A 10 -0.02 7.82 23.00
CA LEU A 10 0.90 6.91 22.34
C LEU A 10 1.47 7.55 21.06
N ASP A 11 2.76 7.90 21.07
CA ASP A 11 3.49 8.34 19.87
C ASP A 11 4.09 7.12 19.16
N VAL A 12 3.28 6.38 18.39
CA VAL A 12 3.78 5.28 17.54
C VAL A 12 3.80 5.72 16.08
N ILE A 13 5.01 5.86 15.54
CA ILE A 13 5.26 6.09 14.12
C ILE A 13 5.56 4.72 13.49
N ILE A 14 4.58 4.12 12.81
CA ILE A 14 4.81 2.91 12.01
C ILE A 14 5.26 3.37 10.62
N PRO A 15 6.52 3.10 10.22
CA PRO A 15 6.97 3.46 8.89
C PRO A 15 6.25 2.60 7.83
N PRO A 16 6.17 3.08 6.58
CA PRO A 16 5.72 2.26 5.47
C PRO A 16 6.50 0.94 5.38
N VAL A 17 5.79 -0.16 5.11
CA VAL A 17 6.39 -1.48 4.93
C VAL A 17 6.68 -1.68 3.44
N ALA A 18 7.90 -2.09 3.10
CA ALA A 18 8.26 -2.40 1.73
C ALA A 18 8.35 -3.93 1.53
N VAL A 19 7.71 -4.42 0.47
CA VAL A 19 7.76 -5.82 0.05
C VAL A 19 8.17 -5.92 -1.42
N ASN A 20 8.80 -7.02 -1.81
CA ASN A 20 9.15 -7.28 -3.20
C ASN A 20 8.09 -8.17 -3.86
N VAL A 21 7.56 -7.74 -5.00
CA VAL A 21 6.59 -8.48 -5.81
C VAL A 21 7.06 -8.42 -7.25
N GLU A 22 7.39 -9.58 -7.85
CA GLU A 22 7.82 -9.69 -9.26
C GLU A 22 8.96 -8.71 -9.65
N GLY A 23 9.91 -8.52 -8.74
CA GLY A 23 11.05 -7.61 -8.92
C GLY A 23 10.71 -6.12 -8.77
N ALA A 24 9.46 -5.77 -8.47
CA ALA A 24 9.06 -4.42 -8.09
C ALA A 24 9.03 -4.25 -6.57
N ARG A 25 9.41 -3.06 -6.11
CA ARG A 25 9.33 -2.67 -4.70
C ARG A 25 7.97 -2.05 -4.43
N VAL A 26 7.12 -2.77 -3.70
CA VAL A 26 5.81 -2.28 -3.26
C VAL A 26 5.95 -1.66 -1.88
N ILE A 27 5.48 -0.44 -1.72
CA ILE A 27 5.49 0.30 -0.46
C ILE A 27 4.04 0.38 0.05
N ILE A 28 3.76 -0.30 1.15
CA ILE A 28 2.49 -0.23 1.88
C ILE A 28 2.57 0.96 2.84
N LEU A 29 1.75 1.97 2.57
CA LEU A 29 1.71 3.23 3.32
C LEU A 29 0.76 3.16 4.52
N GLU A 30 -0.38 2.49 4.36
CA GLU A 30 -1.44 2.44 5.35
C GLU A 30 -2.32 1.20 5.13
N VAL A 31 -2.83 0.63 6.22
CA VAL A 31 -3.82 -0.45 6.20
C VAL A 31 -4.97 -0.09 7.13
N ILE A 32 -6.17 0.08 6.57
CA ILE A 32 -7.40 0.34 7.32
C ILE A 32 -8.26 -0.91 7.31
N ARG A 33 -8.53 -1.48 8.47
CA ARG A 33 -9.48 -2.58 8.62
C ARG A 33 -10.90 -2.05 8.73
N TYR A 34 -11.84 -2.66 8.04
CA TYR A 34 -13.26 -2.33 8.13
C TYR A 34 -14.15 -3.58 8.05
N THR A 35 -15.40 -3.44 8.47
CA THR A 35 -16.43 -4.47 8.31
C THR A 35 -17.36 -4.03 7.18
N ARG A 36 -17.48 -4.87 6.15
CA ARG A 36 -18.37 -4.63 5.02
C ARG A 36 -19.83 -4.89 5.41
N PHE A 37 -20.78 -4.40 4.62
CA PHE A 37 -22.23 -4.52 4.87
C PHE A 37 -22.73 -5.96 5.09
N ASP A 38 -22.03 -6.97 4.57
CA ASP A 38 -22.34 -8.40 4.73
C ASP A 38 -21.65 -9.03 5.96
N GLY A 39 -21.00 -8.22 6.80
CA GLY A 39 -20.26 -8.68 7.97
C GLY A 39 -18.83 -9.16 7.67
N ALA A 40 -18.40 -9.18 6.40
CA ALA A 40 -17.05 -9.60 6.04
C ALA A 40 -15.99 -8.62 6.55
N LYS A 41 -14.90 -9.15 7.12
CA LYS A 41 -13.71 -8.36 7.48
C LYS A 41 -12.91 -8.06 6.21
N ARG A 42 -12.62 -6.79 5.99
CA ARG A 42 -11.89 -6.30 4.82
C ARG A 42 -10.82 -5.30 5.23
N TYR A 43 -9.88 -5.04 4.34
CA TYR A 43 -8.77 -4.15 4.53
C TYR A 43 -8.61 -3.27 3.29
N ILE A 44 -8.51 -1.96 3.49
CA ILE A 44 -8.08 -1.01 2.46
C ILE A 44 -6.58 -0.80 2.65
N VAL A 45 -5.79 -1.19 1.67
CA VAL A 45 -4.33 -1.12 1.69
C VAL A 45 -3.87 -0.05 0.71
N SER A 46 -3.32 1.04 1.22
CA SER A 46 -2.74 2.12 0.43
C SER A 46 -1.31 1.78 0.01
N CYS A 47 -1.04 1.74 -1.29
CA CYS A 47 0.23 1.27 -1.85
C CYS A 47 0.87 2.28 -2.82
N GLN A 48 2.17 2.15 -3.01
CA GLN A 48 2.92 2.65 -4.18
C GLN A 48 3.83 1.55 -4.70
N VAL A 49 4.13 1.57 -6.00
CA VAL A 49 5.05 0.61 -6.63
C VAL A 49 6.22 1.37 -7.23
N GLU A 50 7.42 0.85 -7.02
CA GLU A 50 8.64 1.28 -7.69
C GLU A 50 9.19 0.17 -8.57
N TRP A 51 9.42 0.50 -9.84
CA TRP A 51 10.01 -0.40 -10.81
C TRP A 51 10.62 0.38 -11.99
N GLY A 52 11.76 -0.09 -12.52
CA GLY A 52 12.37 0.50 -13.71
C GLY A 52 12.79 1.98 -13.57
N GLY A 53 13.08 2.44 -12.35
CA GLY A 53 13.41 3.85 -12.09
C GLY A 53 12.19 4.78 -12.03
N TYR A 54 10.98 4.23 -11.96
CA TYR A 54 9.72 4.95 -11.84
C TYR A 54 8.99 4.55 -10.55
N ARG A 55 8.16 5.46 -10.04
CA ARG A 55 7.26 5.30 -8.91
C ARG A 55 5.83 5.60 -9.33
N SER A 56 4.90 4.75 -8.94
CA SER A 56 3.47 4.95 -9.18
C SER A 56 2.89 6.07 -8.30
N PRO A 57 1.76 6.68 -8.71
CA PRO A 57 0.87 7.35 -7.78
C PRO A 57 0.42 6.41 -6.66
N ARG A 58 -0.10 6.98 -5.58
CA ARG A 58 -0.76 6.19 -4.53
C ARG A 58 -2.03 5.57 -5.08
N PHE A 59 -2.24 4.30 -4.80
CA PHE A 59 -3.48 3.58 -5.11
C PHE A 59 -3.91 2.74 -3.91
N GLN A 60 -5.15 2.27 -3.93
CA GLN A 60 -5.73 1.49 -2.84
C GLN A 60 -6.19 0.14 -3.34
N LEU A 61 -5.97 -0.89 -2.52
CA LEU A 61 -6.48 -2.23 -2.73
C LEU A 61 -7.42 -2.60 -1.59
N ASP A 62 -8.66 -2.96 -1.93
CA ASP A 62 -9.59 -3.57 -0.99
C ASP A 62 -9.38 -5.10 -1.00
N VAL A 63 -9.03 -5.70 0.12
CA VAL A 63 -8.64 -7.13 0.25
C VAL A 63 -9.22 -7.77 1.51
N ALA A 64 -9.47 -9.09 1.48
CA ALA A 64 -9.87 -9.86 2.66
C ALA A 64 -8.67 -10.35 3.48
N ASP A 65 -7.57 -10.68 2.81
CA ASP A 65 -6.41 -11.32 3.39
C ASP A 65 -5.14 -11.07 2.57
N ASN A 66 -4.01 -11.58 3.06
CA ASN A 66 -2.71 -11.44 2.40
C ASN A 66 -2.66 -12.15 1.03
N ALA A 67 -3.42 -13.22 0.82
CA ALA A 67 -3.42 -13.94 -0.46
C ALA A 67 -4.15 -13.15 -1.55
N GLU A 68 -5.27 -12.50 -1.20
CA GLU A 68 -5.95 -11.55 -2.09
C GLU A 68 -5.08 -10.31 -2.35
N LEU A 69 -4.39 -9.80 -1.33
CA LEU A 69 -3.44 -8.70 -1.48
C LEU A 69 -2.33 -9.04 -2.47
N GLU A 70 -1.68 -10.19 -2.31
CA GLU A 70 -0.62 -10.64 -3.20
C GLU A 70 -1.11 -10.78 -4.65
N ARG A 71 -2.29 -11.40 -4.87
CA ARG A 71 -2.88 -11.49 -6.21
C ARG A 71 -3.15 -10.13 -6.83
N LYS A 72 -3.72 -9.18 -6.08
CA LYS A 72 -4.02 -7.84 -6.61
C LYS A 72 -2.76 -7.00 -6.83
N LEU A 73 -1.76 -7.13 -5.96
CA LEU A 73 -0.48 -6.45 -6.13
C LEU A 73 0.24 -6.91 -7.40
N ARG A 74 0.26 -8.21 -7.70
CA ARG A 74 0.82 -8.72 -8.96
C ARG A 74 0.17 -8.07 -10.18
N VAL A 75 -1.16 -7.92 -10.17
CA VAL A 75 -1.88 -7.25 -11.27
C VAL A 75 -1.44 -5.79 -11.43
N GLU A 76 -1.33 -5.04 -10.34
CA GLU A 76 -0.88 -3.63 -10.40
C GLU A 76 0.59 -3.49 -10.80
N VAL A 77 1.46 -4.39 -10.33
CA VAL A 77 2.87 -4.46 -10.74
C VAL A 77 2.97 -4.77 -12.23
N SER A 78 2.26 -5.78 -12.71
CA SER A 78 2.23 -6.16 -14.13
C SER A 78 1.73 -5.02 -15.03
N LYS A 79 0.70 -4.27 -14.60
CA LYS A 79 0.22 -3.07 -15.31
C LYS A 79 1.32 -2.01 -15.41
N MET A 80 1.97 -1.70 -14.29
CA MET A 80 3.06 -0.73 -14.26
C MET A 80 4.22 -1.16 -15.17
N GLN A 81 4.65 -2.42 -15.08
CA GLN A 81 5.71 -2.97 -15.92
C GLN A 81 5.37 -2.85 -17.40
N LEU A 82 4.15 -3.24 -17.80
CA LEU A 82 3.68 -3.10 -19.18
C LEU A 82 3.73 -1.64 -19.66
N MET A 83 3.23 -0.70 -18.86
CA MET A 83 3.21 0.72 -19.18
C MET A 83 4.63 1.31 -19.31
N VAL A 84 5.53 0.96 -18.39
CA VAL A 84 6.92 1.42 -18.45
C VAL A 84 7.65 0.84 -19.66
N VAL A 85 7.51 -0.47 -19.92
CA VAL A 85 8.13 -1.15 -21.07
C VAL A 85 7.59 -0.61 -22.40
N SER A 86 6.31 -0.28 -22.48
CA SER A 86 5.71 0.32 -23.68
C SER A 86 6.07 1.80 -23.86
N GLY A 87 6.87 2.39 -22.97
CA GLY A 87 7.23 3.81 -22.98
C GLY A 87 6.14 4.76 -22.47
N TYR A 88 5.01 4.24 -22.00
CA TYR A 88 3.93 5.04 -21.41
C TYR A 88 4.21 5.34 -19.94
N THR A 89 5.10 6.31 -19.69
CA THR A 89 5.53 6.65 -18.32
C THR A 89 4.88 7.91 -17.77
N THR A 90 3.97 8.55 -18.51
CA THR A 90 3.31 9.81 -18.14
C THR A 90 2.67 9.79 -16.73
N PRO A 91 2.04 8.68 -16.28
CA PRO A 91 1.45 8.65 -14.93
C PRO A 91 2.48 8.50 -13.79
N PHE A 92 3.74 8.21 -14.10
CA PHE A 92 4.74 7.82 -13.11
C PHE A 92 5.78 8.91 -12.83
N GLN A 93 6.27 8.96 -11.60
CA GLN A 93 7.34 9.86 -11.19
C GLN A 93 8.69 9.14 -11.28
N ARG A 94 9.76 9.81 -11.70
CA ARG A 94 11.12 9.24 -11.65
C ARG A 94 11.58 9.09 -10.20
N VAL A 95 12.15 7.93 -9.87
CA VAL A 95 12.84 7.70 -8.59
C VAL A 95 14.25 8.31 -8.73
N ARG A 96 14.61 9.23 -7.85
CA ARG A 96 15.95 9.84 -7.78
C ARG A 96 16.92 8.94 -7.04
#